data_AF-A0A9X7W3A9-F1
#
_entry.id   AF-A0A9X7W3A9-F1
#
_cell.length_a   1.000
_cell.length_b   1.000
_cell.length_c   1.000
_cell.angle_alpha   90.00
_cell.angle_beta   90.00
_cell.angle_gamma   90.00
#
_symmetry.space_group_name_H-M   'P 1'
#
loop_
_entity.id
_entity.type
_entity.pdbx_description
1 polymer ?
#
loop_
_entity_poly.entity_id
_entity_poly.type
_entity_poly.pdbx_seq_one_letter_code
_entity_poly.pdbx_strand_id
1 'polypeptide(L)'
;MHSPNDSEFLQRLKQEAVETDREDLLAILTLRFGGVPENIQGIVESLTNAEKLERLVLVAANVPTLNKFVEELHEGSEAFRLVGEGFNPLAEQ
;
A
#
# COMPACT_ATOMS: atom_id res chain seq x y z
N MET A 1 -11.35 -19.21 -33.08
CA MET A 1 -10.12 -19.74 -32.45
C MET A 1 -9.73 -18.75 -31.37
N HIS A 2 -10.01 -19.08 -30.11
CA HIS A 2 -9.58 -18.30 -28.95
C HIS A 2 -8.40 -19.08 -28.37
N SER A 3 -7.18 -18.57 -28.55
CA SER A 3 -5.97 -19.23 -28.06
C SER A 3 -5.95 -19.12 -26.53
N PRO A 4 -5.76 -20.22 -25.78
CA PRO A 4 -5.70 -20.19 -24.32
C PRO A 4 -4.52 -19.38 -23.73
N ASN A 5 -3.60 -18.91 -24.57
CA ASN A 5 -2.33 -18.30 -24.15
C ASN A 5 -2.40 -16.80 -23.82
N ASP A 6 -3.35 -16.06 -24.40
CA ASP A 6 -3.37 -14.59 -24.26
C ASP A 6 -3.88 -14.15 -22.89
N SER A 7 -4.87 -14.86 -22.32
CA SER A 7 -5.42 -14.54 -21.00
C SER A 7 -4.43 -14.84 -19.87
N GLU A 8 -3.69 -15.95 -19.95
CA GLU A 8 -2.69 -16.30 -18.94
C GLU A 8 -1.51 -15.34 -18.96
N PHE A 9 -1.09 -14.91 -20.15
CA PHE A 9 -0.04 -13.90 -20.32
C PHE A 9 -0.43 -12.56 -19.70
N LEU A 10 -1.64 -12.05 -20.01
CA LEU A 10 -2.14 -10.81 -19.42
C LEU A 10 -2.28 -10.90 -17.90
N GLN A 11 -2.65 -12.08 -17.39
CA GLN A 11 -2.77 -12.30 -15.96
C GLN A 11 -1.40 -12.27 -15.25
N ARG A 12 -0.35 -12.82 -15.87
CA ARG A 12 1.03 -12.72 -15.35
C ARG A 12 1.53 -11.29 -15.32
N LEU A 13 1.34 -10.54 -16.41
CA LEU A 13 1.72 -9.12 -16.46
C LEU A 13 1.03 -8.30 -15.37
N LYS A 14 -0.24 -8.59 -15.09
CA LYS A 14 -0.97 -7.95 -13.98
C LYS A 14 -0.40 -8.30 -12.62
N GLN A 15 0.04 -9.55 -12.41
CA GLN A 15 0.65 -9.95 -11.13
C GLN A 15 2.03 -9.31 -10.94
N GLU A 16 2.86 -9.29 -11.97
CA GLU A 16 4.18 -8.64 -11.95
C GLU A 16 4.06 -7.13 -11.68
N ALA A 17 3.04 -6.47 -12.27
CA ALA A 17 2.77 -5.07 -11.98
C ALA A 17 2.41 -4.84 -10.51
N VAL A 18 1.55 -5.70 -9.93
CA VAL A 18 1.19 -5.62 -8.50
C VAL A 18 2.40 -5.84 -7.58
N GLU A 19 3.32 -6.74 -7.95
CA GLU A 19 4.58 -6.92 -7.22
C GLU A 19 5.46 -5.67 -7.29
N THR A 20 5.63 -5.13 -8.49
CA THR A 20 6.41 -3.91 -8.74
C THR A 20 5.84 -2.72 -7.96
N ASP A 21 4.53 -2.52 -7.98
CA ASP A 21 3.87 -1.41 -7.28
C ASP A 21 4.07 -1.49 -5.75
N ARG A 22 4.15 -2.71 -5.17
CA ARG A 22 4.47 -2.88 -3.74
C ARG A 22 5.92 -2.48 -3.44
N GLU A 23 6.85 -2.93 -4.26
CA GLU A 23 8.28 -2.59 -4.11
C GLU A 23 8.49 -1.08 -4.23
N ASP A 24 7.86 -0.44 -5.23
CA ASP A 24 7.91 1.00 -5.44
C ASP A 24 7.31 1.77 -4.25
N LEU A 25 6.18 1.32 -3.73
CA LEU A 25 5.57 1.92 -2.55
C LEU A 25 6.50 1.87 -1.32
N LEU A 26 7.08 0.70 -1.02
CA LEU A 26 8.01 0.53 0.10
C LEU A 26 9.28 1.37 -0.09
N ALA A 27 9.79 1.45 -1.32
CA ALA A 27 10.95 2.28 -1.64
C ALA A 27 10.64 3.77 -1.41
N ILE A 28 9.50 4.28 -1.88
CA ILE A 28 9.10 5.67 -1.67
C ILE A 28 8.95 5.99 -0.19
N LEU A 29 8.28 5.12 0.57
CA LEU A 29 8.10 5.30 2.01
C LEU A 29 9.45 5.34 2.74
N THR A 30 10.38 4.44 2.37
CA THR A 30 11.73 4.41 2.93
C THR A 30 12.50 5.69 2.59
N LEU A 31 12.45 6.14 1.33
CA LEU A 31 13.14 7.35 0.87
C LEU A 31 12.61 8.62 1.54
N ARG A 32 11.28 8.74 1.72
CA ARG A 32 10.67 9.95 2.27
C ARG A 32 10.69 10.02 3.79
N PHE A 33 10.53 8.88 4.46
CA PHE A 33 10.34 8.83 5.90
C PHE A 33 11.52 8.20 6.66
N GLY A 34 12.59 7.81 5.96
CA GLY A 34 13.80 7.25 6.55
C GLY A 34 13.67 5.78 6.99
N GLY A 35 12.54 5.14 6.68
CA GLY A 35 12.26 3.74 7.00
C GLY A 35 10.76 3.46 7.08
N VAL A 36 10.40 2.18 7.00
CA VAL A 36 9.02 1.71 7.12
C VAL A 36 8.94 0.77 8.33
N PRO A 37 8.04 1.03 9.30
CA PRO A 37 7.79 0.09 10.39
C PRO A 37 7.33 -1.27 9.87
N GLU A 38 7.80 -2.36 10.50
CA GLU A 38 7.48 -3.74 10.06
C GLU A 38 5.97 -3.99 9.94
N ASN A 39 5.16 -3.41 10.83
CA ASN A 39 3.70 -3.54 10.77
C ASN A 39 3.10 -2.90 9.51
N ILE A 40 3.65 -1.78 9.05
CA ILE A 40 3.19 -1.11 7.82
C ILE A 40 3.70 -1.86 6.59
N GLN A 41 4.94 -2.33 6.63
CA GLN A 41 5.51 -3.15 5.56
C GLN A 41 4.66 -4.41 5.33
N GLY A 42 4.33 -5.16 6.39
CA GLY A 42 3.50 -6.37 6.26
C GLY A 42 2.10 -6.08 5.72
N ILE A 43 1.52 -4.92 6.05
CA ILE A 43 0.23 -4.51 5.46
C ILE A 43 0.40 -4.27 3.95
N VAL A 44 1.41 -3.51 3.53
CA VAL A 44 1.67 -3.22 2.11
C VAL A 44 1.95 -4.50 1.31
N GLU A 45 2.77 -5.41 1.85
CA GLU A 45 3.08 -6.70 1.25
C GLU A 45 1.82 -7.58 1.06
N SER A 46 0.85 -7.48 1.97
CA SER A 46 -0.42 -8.22 1.88
C SER A 46 -1.42 -7.66 0.87
N LEU A 47 -1.19 -6.47 0.31
CA LEU A 47 -2.11 -5.86 -0.65
C LEU A 47 -2.01 -6.55 -2.01
N THR A 48 -3.15 -7.04 -2.52
CA THR A 48 -3.25 -7.66 -3.86
C THR A 48 -4.06 -6.84 -4.85
N ASN A 49 -4.62 -5.71 -4.42
CA ASN A 49 -5.43 -4.83 -5.25
C ASN A 49 -4.53 -3.77 -5.92
N ALA A 50 -4.36 -3.89 -7.25
CA ALA A 50 -3.56 -2.98 -8.07
C ALA A 50 -4.01 -1.52 -7.94
N GLU A 51 -5.32 -1.24 -8.03
CA GLU A 51 -5.85 0.13 -7.95
C GLU A 51 -5.56 0.76 -6.58
N LYS A 52 -5.63 -0.04 -5.51
CA LYS A 52 -5.30 0.43 -4.16
C LYS A 52 -3.81 0.74 -4.04
N LEU A 53 -2.93 -0.10 -4.61
CA LEU A 53 -1.49 0.11 -4.59
C LEU A 53 -1.08 1.36 -5.38
N GLU A 54 -1.59 1.52 -6.59
CA GLU A 54 -1.32 2.70 -7.43
C GLU A 54 -1.74 4.00 -6.72
N ARG A 55 -2.94 4.02 -6.11
CA ARG A 55 -3.36 5.15 -5.27
C ARG A 55 -2.38 5.40 -4.13
N LEU A 56 -1.95 4.36 -3.42
CA LEU A 56 -1.05 4.48 -2.27
C LEU A 56 0.33 4.98 -2.67
N VAL A 57 0.84 4.63 -3.85
CA VAL A 57 2.07 5.22 -4.43
C VAL A 57 1.93 6.73 -4.55
N LEU A 58 0.81 7.21 -5.10
CA LEU A 58 0.54 8.65 -5.21
C LEU A 58 0.38 9.33 -3.86
N VAL A 59 -0.33 8.72 -2.91
CA VAL A 59 -0.49 9.23 -1.54
C VAL A 59 0.87 9.31 -0.85
N ALA A 60 1.66 8.24 -0.91
CA ALA A 60 2.98 8.15 -0.32
C ALA A 60 3.94 9.21 -0.86
N ALA A 61 3.74 9.72 -2.08
CA ALA A 61 4.52 10.82 -2.64
C ALA A 61 4.08 12.22 -2.16
N ASN A 62 2.82 12.39 -1.74
CA ASN A 62 2.23 13.71 -1.50
C ASN A 62 1.96 14.03 -0.02
N VAL A 63 1.76 13.03 0.84
CA VAL A 63 1.46 13.29 2.26
C VAL A 63 2.69 13.85 3.00
N PRO A 64 2.51 14.70 4.02
CA PRO A 64 3.63 15.35 4.70
C PRO A 64 4.35 14.43 5.70
N THR A 65 3.68 13.39 6.21
CA THR A 65 4.22 12.51 7.25
C THR A 65 3.77 11.06 7.03
N LEU A 66 4.53 10.12 7.61
CA LEU A 66 4.17 8.71 7.61
C LEU A 66 2.83 8.45 8.31
N ASN A 67 2.51 9.16 9.40
CA ASN A 67 1.22 9.02 10.07
C ASN A 67 0.04 9.35 9.14
N LYS A 68 0.17 10.40 8.31
CA LYS A 68 -0.85 10.72 7.29
C LYS A 68 -0.96 9.67 6.20
N PHE A 69 0.16 9.05 5.81
CA PHE A 69 0.10 7.88 4.92
C PHE A 69 -0.67 6.71 5.56
N VAL A 70 -0.44 6.42 6.84
CA VAL A 70 -1.10 5.32 7.55
C VAL A 70 -2.61 5.55 7.65
N GLU A 71 -3.07 6.79 7.88
CA GLU A 71 -4.50 7.13 7.82
C GLU A 71 -5.12 6.73 6.46
N GLU A 72 -4.49 7.13 5.36
CA GLU A 72 -4.94 6.84 4.00
C GLU A 72 -4.89 5.35 3.63
N LEU A 73 -3.88 4.63 4.15
CA LEU A 73 -3.74 3.17 4.00
C LEU A 73 -4.97 2.42 4.52
N HIS A 74 -5.59 2.95 5.58
CA HIS A 74 -6.77 2.38 6.22
C HIS A 74 -8.11 2.88 5.66
N GLU A 75 -8.17 4.09 5.09
CA GLU A 75 -9.41 4.66 4.53
C GLU A 75 -9.91 3.93 3.26
N GLY A 76 -9.01 3.32 2.48
CA GLY A 76 -9.35 2.65 1.21
C GLY A 76 -10.05 1.29 1.32
N SER A 77 -10.49 0.87 2.51
CA SER A 77 -11.16 -0.43 2.73
C SER A 77 -12.26 -0.31 3.77
N GLU A 78 -13.23 0.61 3.56
CA GLU A 78 -14.47 0.90 4.34
C GLU A 78 -14.43 0.98 5.89
N ALA A 79 -13.65 0.21 6.62
CA ALA A 79 -13.47 0.29 8.06
C ALA A 79 -12.44 -0.76 8.46
N PHE A 80 -11.14 -0.52 8.26
CA PHE A 80 -10.19 -1.24 9.10
C PHE A 80 -10.12 -0.50 10.45
N ARG A 81 -11.05 -0.85 11.35
CA ARG A 81 -10.94 -0.56 12.77
C ARG A 81 -9.64 -1.20 13.28
N LEU A 82 -8.51 -0.53 13.13
CA LEU A 82 -7.40 -0.68 14.07
C LEU A 82 -7.73 0.13 15.33
N VAL A 83 -8.86 -0.22 15.94
CA VAL A 83 -9.08 0.02 17.38
C VAL A 83 -8.44 -1.17 18.08
N GLY A 84 -7.12 -1.26 18.00
CA GLY A 84 -6.32 -2.13 18.85
C GLY A 84 -5.72 -1.26 19.94
N GLU A 85 -6.52 -0.95 20.97
CA GLU A 85 -6.21 -0.48 22.34
C GLU A 85 -4.94 0.38 22.62
N GLY A 86 -4.35 1.09 21.64
CA GLY A 86 -3.10 1.81 21.85
C GLY A 86 -2.80 2.99 20.92
N PHE A 87 -3.61 3.23 19.88
CA PHE A 87 -3.39 4.40 19.03
C PHE A 87 -4.17 5.60 19.57
N ASN A 88 -3.48 6.49 20.28
CA ASN A 88 -4.01 7.79 20.70
C ASN A 88 -3.34 8.90 19.86
N PRO A 89 -3.96 9.35 18.75
CA PRO A 89 -3.38 10.34 17.84
C PRO A 89 -3.25 11.76 18.42
N LEU A 90 -3.57 11.95 19.70
CA LEU A 90 -3.57 13.23 20.41
C LEU A 90 -2.86 13.16 21.79
N ALA A 91 -2.06 12.12 22.06
CA ALA A 91 -1.39 11.98 23.36
C ALA A 91 -0.23 12.96 23.60
N GLU A 92 0.15 13.77 22.62
CA GLU A 92 1.04 14.91 22.83
C GLU A 92 0.36 16.21 22.35
N GLN A 93 -0.43 16.82 23.24
CA GLN A 93 -0.61 18.28 23.32
C GLN A 93 -0.67 18.72 24.78
#